data_AF-A0A4U7FBX4-F1
#
_entry.id   AF-A0A4U7FBX4-F1
#
_cell.length_a   1.000
_cell.length_b   1.000
_cell.length_c   1.000
_cell.angle_alpha   90.00
_cell.angle_beta   90.00
_cell.angle_gamma   90.00
#
_symmetry.space_group_name_H-M   'P 1'
#
loop_
_entity.id
_entity.type
_entity.pdbx_description
1 polymer ?
#
loop_
_entity_poly.entity_id
_entity_poly.type
_entity_poly.pdbx_seq_one_letter_code
_entity_poly.pdbx_strand_id
1 'polypeptide(L)'
;MDSAETTTATFGIGCFWGPDAQFGAVDGVIRTRVGYAGGTKLDPTYHSLGDHTEVVQVEFDPDTVSYRELLNGVFNSHNPQHQSRKTQYQDIVFAGTENQRAVLDEFLATRGLTADGIGTRIEQLSRFYPAEDYHQKYKLRSVSSLMDAFEAAGYSDDELRESPVAAKLNGYAAGHDVGIDEELPTADRGTV
;
A
#
# COMPACT_ATOMS: atom_id res chain seq x y z
N MET A 1 -19.79 3.35 18.48
CA MET A 1 -19.41 3.03 17.10
C MET A 1 -18.47 1.86 17.22
N ASP A 2 -18.90 0.66 16.81
CA ASP A 2 -17.98 -0.48 16.71
C ASP A 2 -16.82 -0.04 15.83
N SER A 3 -15.60 -0.09 16.37
CA SER A 3 -14.41 0.06 15.56
C SER A 3 -14.43 -1.10 14.56
N ALA A 4 -14.60 -0.82 13.27
CA ALA A 4 -14.44 -1.84 12.26
C ALA A 4 -13.01 -2.40 12.38
N GLU A 5 -12.89 -3.71 12.59
CA GLU A 5 -11.59 -4.37 12.76
C GLU A 5 -10.88 -4.39 11.40
N THR A 6 -9.92 -3.48 11.22
CA THR A 6 -9.13 -3.39 9.98
C THR A 6 -8.12 -4.53 9.88
N THR A 7 -7.89 -5.00 8.66
CA THR A 7 -6.85 -5.98 8.35
C THR A 7 -5.71 -5.33 7.56
N THR A 8 -4.50 -5.85 7.72
CA THR A 8 -3.31 -5.37 7.01
C THR A 8 -2.73 -6.42 6.08
N ALA A 9 -2.41 -6.02 4.86
CA ALA A 9 -1.70 -6.81 3.85
C ALA A 9 -0.43 -6.08 3.37
N THR A 10 0.62 -6.83 3.02
CA THR A 10 1.87 -6.23 2.53
C THR A 10 2.32 -6.88 1.23
N PHE A 11 2.61 -6.06 0.24
CA PHE A 11 2.98 -6.49 -1.12
C PHE A 11 4.20 -5.71 -1.63
N GLY A 12 5.09 -6.36 -2.36
CA GLY A 12 6.07 -5.71 -3.24
C GLY A 12 5.72 -6.07 -4.68
N ILE A 13 5.58 -5.05 -5.53
CA ILE A 13 5.24 -5.21 -6.96
C ILE A 13 5.95 -4.12 -7.78
N GLY A 14 7.27 -4.04 -7.62
CA GLY A 14 8.11 -3.01 -8.22
C GLY A 14 8.19 -1.72 -7.39
N CYS A 15 8.35 -0.58 -8.06
CA CYS A 15 8.46 0.72 -7.39
C CYS A 15 7.18 1.06 -6.62
N PHE A 16 7.27 1.28 -5.32
CA PHE A 16 6.11 1.36 -4.43
C PHE A 16 5.20 2.59 -4.63
N TRP A 17 5.58 3.58 -5.43
CA TRP A 17 4.79 4.79 -5.66
C TRP A 17 3.52 4.50 -6.48
N GLY A 18 3.63 3.59 -7.45
CA GLY A 18 2.47 3.13 -8.21
C GLY A 18 1.49 2.35 -7.32
N PRO A 19 1.94 1.28 -6.65
CA PRO A 19 1.14 0.51 -5.70
C PRO A 19 0.51 1.35 -4.59
N ASP A 20 1.22 2.31 -4.00
CA ASP A 20 0.68 3.22 -2.98
C ASP A 20 -0.56 3.97 -3.49
N ALA A 21 -0.48 4.53 -4.70
CA ALA A 21 -1.60 5.23 -5.33
C ALA A 21 -2.71 4.27 -5.78
N GLN A 22 -2.34 3.13 -6.38
CA GLN A 22 -3.28 2.13 -6.87
C GLN A 22 -4.14 1.58 -5.72
N PHE A 23 -3.53 1.15 -4.61
CA PHE A 23 -4.28 0.62 -3.48
C PHE A 23 -4.98 1.73 -2.69
N GLY A 24 -4.38 2.92 -2.56
CA GLY A 24 -5.01 4.06 -1.91
C GLY A 24 -6.33 4.50 -2.57
N ALA A 25 -6.51 4.18 -3.86
CA ALA A 25 -7.75 4.45 -4.58
C ALA A 25 -8.88 3.45 -4.28
N VAL A 26 -8.57 2.22 -3.86
CA VAL A 26 -9.55 1.13 -3.70
C VAL A 26 -10.52 1.43 -2.56
N ASP A 27 -11.83 1.27 -2.80
CA ASP A 27 -12.83 1.41 -1.74
C ASP A 27 -12.67 0.32 -0.69
N GLY A 28 -12.83 0.70 0.59
CA GLY A 28 -12.49 -0.15 1.72
C GLY A 28 -11.01 -0.13 2.12
N VAL A 29 -10.10 0.39 1.29
CA VAL A 29 -8.73 0.69 1.77
C VAL A 29 -8.77 1.95 2.63
N ILE A 30 -8.32 1.79 3.88
CA ILE A 30 -8.30 2.84 4.89
C ILE A 30 -7.03 3.66 4.76
N ARG A 31 -5.87 3.04 4.64
CA ARG A 31 -4.60 3.76 4.45
C ARG A 31 -3.51 2.86 3.87
N THR A 32 -2.52 3.50 3.30
CA THR A 32 -1.34 2.86 2.71
C THR A 32 -0.06 3.41 3.31
N ARG A 33 0.97 2.58 3.43
CA ARG A 33 2.32 2.99 3.85
C ARG A 33 3.33 2.34 2.92
N VAL A 34 4.28 3.11 2.42
CA VAL A 34 5.40 2.53 1.66
C VAL A 34 6.60 2.28 2.56
N GLY A 35 7.39 1.26 2.23
CA GLY A 35 8.49 0.83 3.07
C GLY A 35 9.35 -0.25 2.45
N TYR A 36 10.17 -0.86 3.30
CA TYR A 36 11.16 -1.87 2.94
C TYR A 36 10.92 -3.15 3.76
N ALA A 37 10.86 -4.30 3.09
CA ALA A 37 10.68 -5.60 3.74
C ALA A 37 11.30 -6.75 2.91
N GLY A 38 11.32 -7.96 3.46
CA GLY A 38 11.82 -9.17 2.77
C GLY A 38 13.34 -9.35 2.79
N GLY A 39 14.05 -8.50 3.51
CA GLY A 39 15.48 -8.61 3.78
C GLY A 39 15.79 -8.82 5.27
N THR A 40 17.08 -8.85 5.58
CA THR A 40 17.66 -9.10 6.90
C THR A 40 18.37 -7.89 7.50
N LYS A 41 18.64 -6.86 6.70
CA LYS A 41 19.28 -5.63 7.17
C LYS A 41 18.40 -4.88 8.17
N LEU A 42 19.01 -4.38 9.25
CA LEU A 42 18.33 -3.49 10.19
C LEU A 42 18.34 -2.05 9.68
N ASP A 43 17.23 -1.36 9.89
CA ASP A 43 17.03 0.05 9.57
C ASP A 43 17.47 0.44 8.13
N PRO A 44 16.92 -0.22 7.10
CA PRO A 44 17.22 0.11 5.71
C PRO A 44 16.77 1.54 5.37
N THR A 45 17.52 2.18 4.48
CA THR A 45 17.17 3.46 3.86
C THR A 45 17.11 3.31 2.35
N TYR A 46 16.54 4.27 1.65
CA TYR A 46 16.44 4.24 0.18
C TYR A 46 17.81 4.01 -0.50
N HIS A 47 18.87 4.62 0.03
CA HIS A 47 20.23 4.47 -0.47
C HIS A 47 20.99 3.27 0.10
N SER A 48 20.37 2.49 0.98
CA SER A 48 21.01 1.41 1.72
C SER A 48 20.06 0.27 2.10
N LEU A 49 19.29 -0.22 1.12
CA LEU A 49 18.29 -1.29 1.29
C LEU A 49 18.84 -2.63 1.79
N GLY A 50 20.07 -3.00 1.40
CA GLY A 50 20.57 -4.36 1.59
C GLY A 50 19.82 -5.35 0.69
N ASP A 51 19.20 -6.36 1.31
CA ASP A 51 18.40 -7.41 0.68
C ASP A 51 16.88 -7.14 0.75
N HIS A 52 16.47 -5.98 1.26
CA HIS A 52 15.08 -5.55 1.23
C HIS A 52 14.61 -5.18 -0.17
N THR A 53 13.30 -5.35 -0.41
CA THR A 53 12.58 -4.82 -1.57
C THR A 53 11.64 -3.70 -1.13
N GLU A 54 11.27 -2.84 -2.08
CA GLU A 54 10.19 -1.86 -1.89
C GLU A 54 8.85 -2.58 -1.76
N VAL A 55 8.08 -2.16 -0.76
CA VAL A 55 6.77 -2.74 -0.45
C VAL A 55 5.77 -1.66 -0.07
N VAL A 56 4.49 -1.97 -0.27
CA VAL A 56 3.35 -1.23 0.25
C VAL A 56 2.64 -2.08 1.28
N GLN A 57 2.33 -1.47 2.42
CA GLN A 57 1.42 -2.00 3.42
C GLN A 57 0.05 -1.33 3.21
N VAL A 58 -0.98 -2.16 3.07
CA VAL A 58 -2.37 -1.74 2.82
C VAL A 58 -3.20 -2.15 4.02
N GLU A 59 -3.77 -1.17 4.70
CA GLU A 59 -4.73 -1.38 5.77
C GLU A 59 -6.14 -1.15 5.21
N PHE A 60 -7.03 -2.13 5.40
CA PHE A 60 -8.31 -2.18 4.75
C PHE A 60 -9.40 -2.73 5.68
N ASP A 61 -10.63 -2.34 5.41
CA ASP A 61 -11.83 -2.90 6.02
C ASP A 61 -12.24 -4.18 5.26
N PRO A 62 -12.14 -5.37 5.90
CA PRO A 62 -12.47 -6.64 5.26
C PRO A 62 -13.97 -6.79 4.92
N ASP A 63 -14.85 -5.99 5.52
CA ASP A 63 -16.28 -5.98 5.19
C ASP A 63 -16.58 -5.20 3.90
N THR A 64 -15.67 -4.30 3.50
CA THR A 64 -15.79 -3.50 2.28
C THR A 64 -14.95 -4.04 1.13
N VAL A 65 -13.71 -4.48 1.39
CA VAL A 65 -12.83 -5.08 0.37
C VAL A 65 -12.13 -6.33 0.90
N SER A 66 -12.16 -7.40 0.13
CA SER A 66 -11.52 -8.66 0.53
C SER A 66 -10.03 -8.67 0.20
N TYR A 67 -9.26 -9.47 0.96
CA TYR A 67 -7.87 -9.77 0.62
C TYR A 67 -7.74 -10.36 -0.80
N ARG A 68 -8.73 -11.13 -1.25
CA ARG A 68 -8.76 -11.70 -2.61
C ARG A 68 -8.83 -10.61 -3.68
N GLU A 69 -9.55 -9.53 -3.44
CA GLU A 69 -9.61 -8.39 -4.35
C GLU A 69 -8.29 -7.62 -4.39
N LEU A 70 -7.62 -7.46 -3.26
CA LEU A 70 -6.26 -6.91 -3.25
C LEU A 70 -5.28 -7.77 -4.05
N LEU A 71 -5.38 -9.11 -3.94
CA LEU A 71 -4.59 -10.04 -4.75
C LEU A 71 -4.89 -9.91 -6.26
N ASN A 72 -6.13 -9.60 -6.67
CA ASN A 72 -6.41 -9.28 -8.07
C ASN A 72 -5.57 -8.07 -8.52
N GLY A 73 -5.51 -7.01 -7.71
CA GLY A 73 -4.69 -5.83 -7.98
C GLY A 73 -3.19 -6.16 -8.11
N VAL A 74 -2.68 -7.03 -7.24
CA VAL A 74 -1.29 -7.52 -7.27
C VAL A 74 -1.00 -8.33 -8.53
N PHE A 75 -1.79 -9.37 -8.81
CA PHE A 75 -1.47 -10.31 -9.90
C PHE A 75 -1.88 -9.80 -11.28
N ASN A 76 -2.60 -8.69 -11.37
CA ASN A 76 -2.85 -7.97 -12.63
C ASN A 76 -1.77 -6.92 -12.93
N SER A 77 -0.93 -6.53 -11.96
CA SER A 77 0.09 -5.49 -12.15
C SER A 77 1.38 -6.01 -12.78
N HIS A 78 1.62 -7.33 -12.76
CA HIS A 78 2.83 -7.95 -13.26
C HIS A 78 2.54 -9.36 -13.82
N ASN A 79 3.51 -9.92 -14.55
CA ASN A 79 3.46 -11.33 -14.94
C ASN A 79 4.08 -12.18 -13.81
N PRO A 80 3.31 -13.04 -13.12
CA PRO A 80 3.82 -13.82 -11.99
C PRO A 80 4.85 -14.88 -12.38
N GLN A 81 5.05 -15.15 -13.67
CA GLN A 81 6.11 -16.05 -14.15
C GLN A 81 7.49 -15.37 -14.22
N HIS A 82 7.53 -14.04 -14.10
CA HIS A 82 8.75 -13.26 -14.16
C HIS A 82 9.08 -12.67 -12.80
N GLN A 83 10.36 -12.39 -12.58
CA GLN A 83 10.86 -11.76 -11.37
C GLN A 83 11.93 -10.74 -11.75
N SER A 84 11.90 -9.58 -11.10
CA SER A 84 12.91 -8.56 -11.30
C SER A 84 14.29 -9.06 -10.84
N ARG A 85 15.32 -8.74 -11.64
CA ARG A 85 16.72 -8.98 -11.24
C ARG A 85 17.23 -7.96 -10.22
N LYS A 86 16.55 -6.82 -10.06
CA LYS A 86 16.89 -5.82 -9.06
C LYS A 86 16.16 -6.16 -7.78
N THR A 87 16.90 -6.47 -6.71
CA THR A 87 16.35 -6.81 -5.39
C THR A 87 15.33 -5.79 -4.88
N GLN A 88 15.60 -4.50 -5.11
CA GLN A 88 14.73 -3.38 -4.73
C GLN A 88 13.31 -3.47 -5.32
N TYR A 89 13.13 -4.15 -6.45
CA TYR A 89 11.87 -4.19 -7.20
C TYR A 89 11.36 -5.62 -7.38
N GLN A 90 11.66 -6.50 -6.44
CA GLN A 90 11.16 -7.87 -6.52
C GLN A 90 9.69 -7.95 -6.17
N ASP A 91 8.98 -8.82 -6.88
CA ASP A 91 7.59 -9.15 -6.61
C ASP A 91 7.51 -10.11 -5.41
N ILE A 92 6.78 -9.71 -4.37
CA ILE A 92 6.62 -10.46 -3.12
C ILE A 92 5.22 -10.24 -2.54
N VAL A 93 4.60 -11.30 -2.04
CA VAL A 93 3.38 -11.25 -1.25
C VAL A 93 3.68 -11.78 0.14
N PHE A 94 3.46 -10.94 1.15
CA PHE A 94 3.59 -11.36 2.54
C PHE A 94 2.24 -11.84 3.06
N ALA A 95 2.06 -13.16 3.16
CA ALA A 95 0.85 -13.75 3.71
C ALA A 95 0.94 -13.82 5.24
N GLY A 96 0.73 -12.70 5.93
CA GLY A 96 0.99 -12.53 7.37
C GLY A 96 0.09 -13.32 8.33
N THR A 97 -0.95 -14.00 7.82
CA THR A 97 -1.83 -14.88 8.60
C THR A 97 -2.10 -16.18 7.86
N GLU A 98 -2.50 -17.23 8.59
CA GLU A 98 -2.95 -18.49 8.00
C GLU A 98 -4.13 -18.27 7.03
N ASN A 99 -5.05 -17.35 7.36
CA ASN A 99 -6.16 -16.99 6.49
C ASN A 99 -5.69 -16.32 5.18
N GLN A 100 -4.78 -15.36 5.25
CA GLN A 100 -4.18 -14.77 4.04
C GLN A 100 -3.47 -15.81 3.20
N ARG A 101 -2.77 -16.77 3.84
CA ARG A 101 -2.11 -17.86 3.13
C ARG A 101 -3.12 -18.76 2.41
N ALA A 102 -4.19 -19.18 3.08
CA ALA A 102 -5.22 -20.03 2.50
C ALA A 102 -5.91 -19.34 1.30
N VAL A 103 -6.28 -18.06 1.46
CA VAL A 103 -6.92 -17.27 0.40
C VAL A 103 -5.98 -17.09 -0.81
N LEU A 104 -4.68 -16.87 -0.57
CA LEU A 104 -3.67 -16.76 -1.62
C LEU A 104 -3.52 -18.08 -2.39
N ASP A 105 -3.41 -19.20 -1.69
CA ASP A 105 -3.24 -20.51 -2.33
C ASP A 105 -4.47 -20.87 -3.18
N GLU A 106 -5.67 -20.59 -2.68
CA GLU A 106 -6.92 -20.75 -3.46
C GLU A 106 -6.97 -19.81 -4.67
N PHE A 107 -6.59 -18.54 -4.49
CA PHE A 107 -6.52 -17.55 -5.57
C PHE A 107 -5.59 -17.99 -6.70
N LEU A 108 -4.41 -18.51 -6.37
CA LEU A 108 -3.45 -19.04 -7.33
C LEU A 108 -3.99 -20.29 -8.02
N ALA A 109 -4.61 -21.21 -7.27
CA ALA A 109 -5.20 -22.42 -7.82
C ALA A 109 -6.29 -22.12 -8.87
N THR A 110 -7.14 -21.11 -8.64
CA THR A 110 -8.14 -20.68 -9.64
C THR A 110 -7.55 -20.15 -10.95
N ARG A 111 -6.25 -19.85 -10.97
CA ARG A 111 -5.49 -19.38 -12.14
C ARG A 111 -4.57 -20.45 -12.72
N GLY A 112 -4.61 -21.68 -12.19
CA GLY A 112 -3.68 -22.74 -12.57
C GLY A 112 -2.24 -22.48 -12.12
N LEU A 113 -2.06 -21.68 -11.07
CA LEU A 113 -0.76 -21.34 -10.48
C LEU A 113 -0.62 -22.00 -9.10
N THR A 114 0.62 -22.11 -8.63
CA THR A 114 0.96 -22.54 -7.26
C THR A 114 2.00 -21.59 -6.68
N ALA A 115 2.07 -21.47 -5.36
CA ALA A 115 3.05 -20.60 -4.69
C ALA A 115 4.50 -20.93 -5.10
N ASP A 116 4.84 -22.21 -5.25
CA ASP A 116 6.16 -22.67 -5.70
C ASP A 116 6.35 -22.65 -7.23
N GLY A 117 5.29 -22.32 -7.98
CA GLY A 117 5.25 -22.38 -9.45
C GLY A 117 5.30 -21.01 -10.13
N ILE A 118 5.58 -19.95 -9.36
CA ILE A 118 5.64 -18.56 -9.81
C ILE A 118 6.95 -17.90 -9.35
N GLY A 119 7.33 -16.82 -10.02
CA GLY A 119 8.48 -15.99 -9.65
C GLY A 119 8.20 -15.05 -8.47
N THR A 120 6.93 -14.70 -8.23
CA THR A 120 6.51 -13.90 -7.07
C THR A 120 6.85 -14.64 -5.78
N ARG A 121 7.63 -14.01 -4.89
CA ARG A 121 7.99 -14.61 -3.59
C ARG A 121 6.76 -14.66 -2.69
N ILE A 122 6.51 -15.80 -2.04
CA ILE A 122 5.44 -15.94 -1.06
C ILE A 122 6.07 -16.16 0.32
N GLU A 123 5.97 -15.19 1.22
CA GLU A 123 6.72 -15.18 2.48
C GLU A 123 5.89 -14.75 3.69
N GLN A 124 6.41 -15.00 4.88
CA GLN A 124 5.91 -14.41 6.12
C GLN A 124 6.59 -13.07 6.37
N LEU A 125 5.83 -12.04 6.78
CA LEU A 125 6.40 -10.74 7.09
C LEU A 125 7.16 -10.82 8.41
N SER A 126 8.49 -10.73 8.36
CA SER A 126 9.33 -10.64 9.57
C SER A 126 9.26 -9.23 10.18
N ARG A 127 9.55 -8.20 9.36
CA ARG A 127 9.50 -6.80 9.76
C ARG A 127 9.23 -5.90 8.57
N PHE A 128 8.48 -4.84 8.81
CA PHE A 128 8.27 -3.73 7.89
C PHE A 128 9.00 -2.49 8.42
N TYR A 129 9.77 -1.84 7.56
CA TYR A 129 10.40 -0.56 7.85
C TYR A 129 9.73 0.53 7.00
N PRO A 130 9.03 1.51 7.60
CA PRO A 130 8.52 2.64 6.84
C PRO A 130 9.64 3.33 6.06
N ALA A 131 9.37 3.64 4.79
CA ALA A 131 10.28 4.45 3.99
C ALA A 131 10.16 5.92 4.42
N GLU A 132 11.17 6.70 4.02
CA GLU A 132 11.27 8.12 4.30
C GLU A 132 10.04 8.91 3.82
N ASP A 133 9.73 10.02 4.51
CA ASP A 133 8.47 10.74 4.35
C ASP A 133 8.20 11.24 2.92
N TYR A 134 9.27 11.58 2.19
CA TYR A 134 9.17 12.02 0.80
C TYR A 134 8.71 10.92 -0.17
N HIS A 135 8.77 9.64 0.24
CA HIS A 135 8.18 8.54 -0.52
C HIS A 135 6.69 8.33 -0.21
N GLN A 136 6.21 8.78 0.94
CA GLN A 136 4.84 8.59 1.37
C GLN A 136 3.91 9.50 0.58
N LYS A 137 2.84 8.92 -0.01
CA LYS A 137 1.86 9.67 -0.80
C LYS A 137 2.53 10.50 -1.90
N TYR A 138 3.50 9.90 -2.59
CA TYR A 138 4.36 10.59 -3.56
C TYR A 138 3.60 11.35 -4.66
N LYS A 139 2.48 10.79 -5.15
CA LYS A 139 1.67 11.42 -6.20
C LYS A 139 0.93 12.63 -5.66
N LEU A 140 0.38 12.53 -4.45
CA LEU A 140 -0.21 13.66 -3.74
C LEU A 140 0.81 14.79 -3.53
N ARG A 141 2.02 14.46 -3.02
CA ARG A 141 3.10 15.45 -2.80
C ARG A 141 3.56 16.16 -4.08
N SER A 142 3.34 15.55 -5.24
CA SER A 142 3.66 16.15 -6.54
C SER A 142 2.62 17.16 -7.03
N VAL A 143 1.50 17.31 -6.33
CA VAL A 143 0.39 18.22 -6.67
C VAL A 143 0.25 19.27 -5.57
N SER A 144 0.88 20.43 -5.76
CA SER A 144 0.93 21.49 -4.74
C SER A 144 -0.46 21.92 -4.25
N SER A 145 -1.43 22.06 -5.15
CA SER A 145 -2.79 22.51 -4.79
C SER A 145 -3.53 21.54 -3.86
N LEU A 146 -3.18 20.25 -3.86
CA LEU A 146 -3.74 19.29 -2.91
C LEU A 146 -2.97 19.30 -1.58
N MET A 147 -1.66 19.48 -1.63
CA MET A 147 -0.81 19.58 -0.44
C MET A 147 -1.09 20.83 0.39
N ASP A 148 -1.42 21.97 -0.25
CA ASP A 148 -1.73 23.23 0.43
C ASP A 148 -2.81 23.06 1.52
N ALA A 149 -3.78 22.16 1.31
CA ALA A 149 -4.84 21.88 2.28
C ALA A 149 -4.32 21.16 3.53
N PHE A 150 -3.40 20.20 3.38
CA PHE A 150 -2.78 19.48 4.50
C PHE A 150 -1.83 20.39 5.28
N GLU A 151 -1.07 21.22 4.58
CA GLU A 151 -0.17 22.21 5.19
C GLU A 151 -0.97 23.25 5.98
N ALA A 152 -2.05 23.79 5.41
CA ALA A 152 -2.94 24.72 6.09
C ALA A 152 -3.62 24.10 7.32
N ALA A 153 -3.88 22.80 7.29
CA ALA A 153 -4.41 22.03 8.42
C ALA A 153 -3.33 21.63 9.44
N GLY A 154 -2.04 21.91 9.17
CA GLY A 154 -0.93 21.64 10.09
C GLY A 154 -0.51 20.18 10.18
N TYR A 155 -0.78 19.37 9.16
CA TYR A 155 -0.39 17.95 9.14
C TYR A 155 1.13 17.80 9.19
N SER A 156 1.62 16.96 10.09
CA SER A 156 2.96 16.39 10.05
C SER A 156 3.08 15.32 8.96
N ASP A 157 4.31 14.96 8.60
CA ASP A 157 4.55 13.88 7.63
C ASP A 157 4.01 12.52 8.11
N ASP A 158 4.07 12.25 9.42
CA ASP A 158 3.46 11.07 10.02
C ASP A 158 1.94 11.08 9.89
N GLU A 159 1.29 12.22 10.17
CA GLU A 159 -0.16 12.35 10.00
C GLU A 159 -0.57 12.22 8.53
N LEU A 160 0.23 12.76 7.59
CA LEU A 160 -0.01 12.61 6.16
C LEU A 160 0.14 11.15 5.72
N ARG A 161 1.18 10.46 6.21
CA ARG A 161 1.41 9.03 5.95
C ARG A 161 0.23 8.18 6.43
N GLU A 162 -0.30 8.49 7.60
CA GLU A 162 -1.38 7.76 8.28
C GLU A 162 -2.80 8.16 7.84
N SER A 163 -2.95 9.23 7.06
CA SER A 163 -4.25 9.80 6.71
C SER A 163 -5.00 8.97 5.65
N PRO A 164 -6.25 8.54 5.91
CA PRO A 164 -7.10 7.91 4.92
C PRO A 164 -7.40 8.79 3.70
N VAL A 165 -7.69 10.07 3.95
CA VAL A 165 -7.94 11.05 2.90
C VAL A 165 -6.69 11.24 2.03
N ALA A 166 -5.50 11.24 2.62
CA ALA A 166 -4.26 11.33 1.86
C ALA A 166 -4.04 10.10 0.96
N ALA A 167 -4.42 8.89 1.40
CA ALA A 167 -4.36 7.69 0.56
C ALA A 167 -5.26 7.80 -0.67
N LYS A 168 -6.51 8.26 -0.48
CA LYS A 168 -7.46 8.49 -1.58
C LYS A 168 -6.96 9.58 -2.52
N LEU A 169 -6.55 10.73 -2.00
CA LEU A 169 -6.04 11.82 -2.84
C LEU A 169 -4.74 11.49 -3.57
N ASN A 170 -3.90 10.61 -3.02
CA ASN A 170 -2.73 10.07 -3.72
C ASN A 170 -3.13 9.20 -4.91
N GLY A 171 -4.18 8.38 -4.77
CA GLY A 171 -4.80 7.66 -5.88
C GLY A 171 -5.36 8.60 -6.95
N TYR A 172 -6.13 9.60 -6.54
CA TYR A 172 -6.67 10.63 -7.44
C TYR A 172 -5.57 11.37 -8.20
N ALA A 173 -4.51 11.81 -7.51
CA ALA A 173 -3.38 12.49 -8.13
C ALA A 173 -2.62 11.63 -9.14
N ALA A 174 -2.73 10.29 -9.04
CA ALA A 174 -2.18 9.35 -10.01
C ALA A 174 -3.12 9.07 -11.19
N GLY A 175 -4.34 9.62 -11.19
CA GLY A 175 -5.36 9.42 -12.22
C GLY A 175 -6.25 8.20 -12.00
N HIS A 176 -6.28 7.63 -10.78
CA HIS A 176 -7.24 6.59 -10.43
C HIS A 176 -8.59 7.22 -10.06
N ASP A 177 -9.67 6.50 -10.36
CA ASP A 177 -11.00 6.84 -9.88
C ASP A 177 -11.07 6.59 -8.37
N VAL A 178 -11.65 7.53 -7.62
CA VAL A 178 -11.73 7.46 -6.17
C VAL A 178 -13.11 7.87 -5.69
N GLY A 179 -13.70 7.06 -4.80
CA GLY A 179 -14.83 7.47 -3.98
C GLY A 179 -14.34 8.48 -2.93
N ILE A 180 -14.34 9.76 -3.28
CA ILE A 180 -14.24 10.85 -2.31
C ILE A 180 -15.68 11.28 -1.99
N ASP A 181 -16.23 10.76 -0.89
CA ASP A 181 -17.39 11.40 -0.28
C ASP A 181 -16.98 12.84 0.09
N GLU A 182 -17.78 13.83 -0.33
CA GLU A 182 -17.52 15.27 -0.25
C GLU A 182 -17.35 15.82 1.18
N GLU A 183 -17.28 14.98 2.20
CA GLU A 183 -17.00 15.38 3.58
C GLU A 183 -15.48 15.46 3.83
N LEU A 184 -14.81 16.34 3.08
CA LEU A 184 -13.60 16.96 3.62
C LEU A 184 -14.00 17.75 4.87
N PRO A 185 -13.26 17.68 5.99
CA PRO A 185 -13.50 18.56 7.12
C PRO A 185 -13.31 20.00 6.62
N THR A 186 -14.42 20.70 6.39
CA THR A 186 -14.39 22.13 6.17
C THR A 186 -13.75 22.72 7.41
N ALA A 187 -12.61 23.40 7.24
CA ALA A 187 -12.01 24.18 8.30
C ALA A 187 -13.13 25.02 8.94
N ASP A 188 -13.45 24.71 10.20
CA ASP A 188 -14.38 25.49 10.99
C ASP A 188 -13.80 26.90 11.06
N ARG A 189 -14.32 27.78 10.20
CA ARG A 189 -14.09 29.21 10.32
C ARG A 189 -14.93 29.66 11.51
N GLY A 190 -14.41 29.37 12.70
CA GLY A 190 -14.84 29.95 13.95
C GLY A 190 -14.94 31.46 13.76
N THR A 191 -16.17 31.94 13.66
CA THR A 191 -16.48 33.35 13.55
C THR A 191 -16.59 33.88 14.97
N VAL A 192 -15.69 34.78 15.34
CA VAL A 192 -15.93 35.77 16.42
C VAL A 192 -15.84 37.14 15.79
#